data_AF-A0A1C5GDE4-F1
#
_entry.id   AF-A0A1C5GDE4-F1
#
_cell.length_a   1.000
_cell.length_b   1.000
_cell.length_c   1.000
_cell.angle_alpha   90.00
_cell.angle_beta   90.00
_cell.angle_gamma   90.00
#
_symmetry.space_group_name_H-M   'P 1'
#
loop_
_entity.id
_entity.type
_entity.pdbx_description
1 polymer ?
#
loop_
_entity_poly.entity_id
_entity_poly.type
_entity_poly.pdbx_seq_one_letter_code
_entity_poly.pdbx_strand_id
1 'polypeptide(L)'
;MRRGLVWLAALLVAAPLLVSPGVAQAATTTPSLVIASDFPDPDVVKFGGTYYAYSTNNGHGNVPVATASSLTGAWTRRGDAMPTLGAWANGGLTWAPDVSQRADGRYLLYYTARSRATGRQCIGAALATSPLGPFASVGTQPLVCNAGEGGDIDAASFTDSTGLRHLLYKDDGNAIGQPTSLWLQRVAADGVTLQGARVELLRSGRAEEGGIIEAPVLTKVGAQYVLFYSLGGYGGDGYQTSYATSTSLTGPYTKAYRSLMTTASLDSAVRGPGGADVVREAGGDHIVFHGWINNYSARGMYVAALGWAGGNPVVRGSRVRYEAERGTLSNCAVRAAPNTSQGQVVAYIDHADSWVDVTVFAPRAGGYRVHVAYAAGYGDAQHTLTVNGANPKVVTYPDTGWDVWRQVGVDVTLNAGFNTLRFTHLSRWAELDFVEVA
;
A
#
# COMPACT_ATOMS: atom_id res chain seq x y z
N MET A 1 66.34 6.97 68.22
CA MET A 1 65.79 6.30 67.02
C MET A 1 64.38 5.79 67.33
N ARG A 2 63.34 6.45 66.81
CA ARG A 2 61.97 5.90 66.69
C ARG A 2 61.46 6.32 65.32
N ARG A 3 61.21 5.35 64.43
CA ARG A 3 60.67 5.56 63.08
C ARG A 3 59.15 5.36 63.14
N GLY A 4 58.38 6.37 62.78
CA GLY A 4 56.94 6.27 62.55
C GLY A 4 56.66 5.88 61.10
N LEU A 5 55.84 4.85 60.88
CA LEU A 5 55.30 4.47 59.58
C LEU A 5 53.92 5.13 59.41
N VAL A 6 53.75 5.91 58.35
CA VAL A 6 52.45 6.46 57.92
C VAL A 6 51.91 5.54 56.83
N TRP A 7 50.71 5.00 57.02
CA TRP A 7 49.98 4.24 56.00
C TRP A 7 49.07 5.18 55.21
N LEU A 8 49.28 5.28 53.89
CA LEU A 8 48.33 5.93 52.97
C LEU A 8 47.29 4.88 52.51
N ALA A 9 46.03 5.12 52.81
CA ALA A 9 44.90 4.38 52.24
C ALA A 9 44.48 5.05 50.92
N ALA A 10 44.62 4.34 49.80
CA ALA A 10 44.10 4.78 48.51
C ALA A 10 42.61 4.41 48.39
N LEU A 11 41.71 5.39 48.38
CA LEU A 11 40.30 5.19 48.03
C LEU A 11 40.17 5.03 46.52
N LEU A 12 39.80 3.83 46.07
CA LEU A 12 39.33 3.57 44.70
C LEU A 12 37.86 4.03 44.58
N VAL A 13 37.64 5.14 43.88
CA VAL A 13 36.30 5.59 43.48
C VAL A 13 35.90 4.83 42.21
N ALA A 14 35.01 3.86 42.33
CA ALA A 14 34.43 3.17 41.18
C ALA A 14 33.40 4.08 40.51
N ALA A 15 33.71 4.57 39.30
CA ALA A 15 32.76 5.30 38.47
C ALA A 15 31.70 4.32 37.90
N PRO A 16 30.40 4.60 38.03
CA PRO A 16 29.37 3.76 37.43
C PRO A 16 29.43 3.89 35.91
N LEU A 17 29.67 2.77 35.22
CA LEU A 17 29.51 2.64 33.78
C LEU A 17 28.03 2.83 33.44
N LEU A 18 27.67 4.00 32.94
CA LEU A 18 26.36 4.26 32.33
C LEU A 18 26.30 3.49 31.00
N VAL A 19 25.75 2.27 31.04
CA VAL A 19 25.36 1.55 29.83
C VAL A 19 24.19 2.31 29.21
N SER A 20 24.45 3.02 28.12
CA SER A 20 23.38 3.63 27.32
C SER A 20 22.50 2.50 26.78
N PRO A 21 21.18 2.52 26.98
CA PRO A 21 20.31 1.50 26.41
C PRO A 21 20.47 1.54 24.89
N GLY A 22 20.92 0.43 24.31
CA GLY A 22 21.00 0.28 22.86
C GLY A 22 19.63 0.56 22.27
N VAL A 23 19.56 1.45 21.28
CA VAL A 23 18.32 1.71 20.55
C VAL A 23 17.92 0.40 19.89
N ALA A 24 16.84 -0.21 20.35
CA ALA A 24 16.29 -1.41 19.73
C ALA A 24 15.95 -1.06 18.28
N GLN A 25 16.67 -1.67 17.34
CA GLN A 25 16.41 -1.53 15.92
C GLN A 25 15.01 -2.09 15.66
N ALA A 26 14.09 -1.26 15.16
CA ALA A 26 12.80 -1.76 14.75
C ALA A 26 13.05 -2.69 13.56
N ALA A 27 12.86 -4.00 13.74
CA ALA A 27 12.92 -4.94 12.64
C ALA A 27 11.88 -4.55 11.58
N THR A 28 12.29 -4.53 10.31
CA THR A 28 11.37 -4.41 9.18
C THR A 28 10.30 -5.49 9.31
N THR A 29 9.06 -5.06 9.57
CA THR A 29 7.95 -5.99 9.78
C THR A 29 7.29 -6.21 8.44
N THR A 30 7.47 -7.38 7.85
CA THR A 30 6.84 -7.73 6.57
C THR A 30 5.32 -7.92 6.73
N PRO A 31 4.53 -7.72 5.65
CA PRO A 31 3.14 -8.12 5.64
C PRO A 31 2.97 -9.60 6.01
N SER A 32 1.93 -9.91 6.78
CA SER A 32 1.65 -11.26 7.25
C SER A 32 0.87 -12.04 6.20
N LEU A 33 1.38 -13.19 5.74
CA LEU A 33 0.62 -14.14 4.92
C LEU A 33 -0.36 -14.90 5.82
N VAL A 34 -1.64 -14.59 5.72
CA VAL A 34 -2.69 -15.10 6.64
C VAL A 34 -3.55 -16.20 6.01
N ILE A 35 -3.58 -16.31 4.68
CA ILE A 35 -4.08 -17.50 3.95
C ILE A 35 -3.04 -17.88 2.90
N ALA A 36 -2.28 -18.95 3.19
CA ALA A 36 -1.20 -19.47 2.34
C ALA A 36 -1.69 -20.43 1.23
N SER A 37 -2.80 -20.09 0.58
CA SER A 37 -3.41 -20.85 -0.52
C SER A 37 -4.18 -19.89 -1.43
N ASP A 38 -4.64 -20.37 -2.59
CA ASP A 38 -5.32 -19.52 -3.56
C ASP A 38 -6.54 -18.83 -2.93
N PHE A 39 -6.46 -17.51 -2.84
CA PHE A 39 -7.40 -16.59 -2.23
C PHE A 39 -7.22 -15.18 -2.84
N PRO A 40 -7.56 -15.01 -4.13
CA PRO A 40 -7.33 -13.74 -4.80
C PRO A 40 -8.45 -12.72 -4.58
N ASP A 41 -8.10 -11.45 -4.74
CA ASP A 41 -9.00 -10.31 -4.65
C ASP A 41 -9.84 -10.34 -3.34
N PRO A 42 -9.17 -10.37 -2.16
CA PRO A 42 -9.87 -10.49 -0.89
C PRO A 42 -10.70 -9.25 -0.56
N ASP A 43 -12.00 -9.44 -0.36
CA ASP A 43 -12.86 -8.50 0.38
C ASP A 43 -12.99 -8.98 1.83
N VAL A 44 -12.73 -8.10 2.79
CA VAL A 44 -12.74 -8.43 4.21
C VAL A 44 -13.64 -7.49 5.00
N VAL A 45 -14.69 -8.07 5.57
CA VAL A 45 -15.68 -7.33 6.37
C VAL A 45 -15.88 -8.00 7.72
N LYS A 46 -16.13 -7.18 8.75
CA LYS A 46 -16.43 -7.65 10.10
C LYS A 46 -17.93 -7.54 10.38
N PHE A 47 -18.56 -8.67 10.69
CA PHE A 47 -19.95 -8.71 11.18
C PHE A 47 -19.97 -9.25 12.61
N GLY A 48 -20.44 -8.42 13.54
CA GLY A 48 -20.34 -8.72 14.97
C GLY A 48 -18.88 -8.91 15.40
N GLY A 49 -18.58 -10.07 16.00
CA GLY A 49 -17.22 -10.42 16.44
C GLY A 49 -16.34 -11.15 15.43
N THR A 50 -16.85 -11.40 14.21
CA THR A 50 -16.21 -12.30 13.23
C THR A 50 -15.83 -11.53 11.97
N TYR A 51 -14.60 -11.73 11.50
CA TYR A 51 -14.17 -11.31 10.17
C TYR A 51 -14.54 -12.38 9.15
N TYR A 52 -15.00 -11.92 8.00
CA TYR A 52 -15.31 -12.71 6.82
C TYR A 52 -14.40 -12.23 5.70
N ALA A 53 -13.78 -13.15 4.99
CA ALA A 53 -13.02 -12.87 3.79
C ALA A 53 -13.65 -13.62 2.63
N TYR A 54 -13.89 -12.93 1.50
CA TYR A 54 -14.43 -13.49 0.27
C TYR A 54 -13.38 -13.37 -0.83
N SER A 55 -13.31 -14.34 -1.75
CA SER A 55 -12.32 -14.32 -2.83
C SER A 55 -12.93 -14.49 -4.22
N THR A 56 -12.16 -14.12 -5.23
CA THR A 56 -12.31 -14.59 -6.60
C THR A 56 -12.40 -16.13 -6.65
N ASN A 57 -13.15 -16.64 -7.64
CA ASN A 57 -13.40 -18.06 -7.81
C ASN A 57 -12.11 -18.88 -7.89
N ASN A 58 -12.16 -20.07 -7.31
CA ASN A 58 -11.08 -21.06 -7.38
C ASN A 58 -11.66 -22.46 -7.18
N GLY A 59 -10.82 -23.44 -6.84
CA GLY A 59 -11.25 -24.82 -6.56
C GLY A 59 -12.29 -24.97 -5.44
N HIS A 60 -12.59 -23.91 -4.68
CA HIS A 60 -13.56 -23.91 -3.59
C HIS A 60 -14.92 -23.29 -3.96
N GLY A 61 -15.14 -22.83 -5.19
CA GLY A 61 -16.43 -22.34 -5.65
C GLY A 61 -16.38 -20.99 -6.38
N ASN A 62 -17.55 -20.41 -6.61
CA ASN A 62 -17.70 -19.13 -7.31
C ASN A 62 -17.28 -17.96 -6.42
N VAL A 63 -17.65 -17.98 -5.14
CA VAL A 63 -17.27 -16.98 -4.14
C VAL A 63 -16.84 -17.70 -2.85
N PRO A 64 -15.62 -18.26 -2.81
CA PRO A 64 -15.09 -18.90 -1.62
C PRO A 64 -15.07 -17.93 -0.44
N VAL A 65 -15.44 -18.40 0.75
CA VAL A 65 -15.45 -17.61 1.99
C VAL A 65 -14.66 -18.27 3.11
N ALA A 66 -13.92 -17.46 3.86
CA ALA A 66 -13.20 -17.83 5.08
C ALA A 66 -13.58 -16.90 6.24
N THR A 67 -13.36 -17.36 7.48
CA THR A 67 -13.65 -16.56 8.69
C THR A 67 -12.52 -16.62 9.69
N ALA A 68 -12.34 -15.55 10.46
CA ALA A 68 -11.43 -15.50 11.59
C ALA A 68 -11.99 -14.61 12.71
N SER A 69 -11.49 -14.76 13.94
CA SER A 69 -11.76 -13.83 15.04
C SER A 69 -10.83 -12.61 15.03
N SER A 70 -9.74 -12.66 14.25
CA SER A 70 -8.76 -11.59 14.06
C SER A 70 -8.32 -11.53 12.59
N LEU A 71 -7.98 -10.34 12.08
CA LEU A 71 -7.43 -10.16 10.73
C LEU A 71 -6.13 -10.95 10.51
N THR A 72 -5.32 -11.10 11.57
CA THR A 72 -4.09 -11.90 11.54
C THR A 72 -4.35 -13.41 11.61
N GLY A 73 -5.62 -13.83 11.62
CA GLY A 73 -6.03 -15.22 11.69
C GLY A 73 -6.00 -15.82 13.11
N ALA A 74 -6.05 -17.14 13.25
CA ALA A 74 -6.09 -18.12 12.16
C ALA A 74 -7.40 -18.07 11.34
N TRP A 75 -7.29 -18.14 10.02
CA TRP A 75 -8.43 -18.15 9.11
C TRP A 75 -8.93 -19.57 8.84
N THR A 76 -10.25 -19.76 8.87
CA THR A 76 -10.92 -21.04 8.59
C THR A 76 -11.78 -20.91 7.34
N ARG A 77 -11.51 -21.71 6.31
CA ARG A 77 -12.38 -21.82 5.11
C ARG A 77 -13.75 -22.39 5.51
N ARG A 78 -14.83 -21.84 4.95
CA ARG A 78 -16.21 -22.27 5.24
C ARG A 78 -16.89 -22.95 4.06
N GLY A 79 -16.73 -22.42 2.85
CA GLY A 79 -17.36 -22.96 1.64
C GLY A 79 -17.51 -21.93 0.54
N ASP A 80 -18.48 -22.13 -0.35
CA ASP A 80 -18.87 -21.18 -1.39
C ASP A 80 -20.06 -20.35 -0.91
N ALA A 81 -19.88 -19.04 -0.81
CA ALA A 81 -20.94 -18.11 -0.44
C ALA A 81 -21.98 -17.96 -1.55
N MET A 82 -21.64 -18.23 -2.81
CA MET A 82 -22.55 -18.11 -3.97
C MET A 82 -22.47 -19.35 -4.88
N PRO A 83 -22.98 -20.51 -4.42
CA PRO A 83 -22.88 -21.77 -5.18
C PRO A 83 -23.68 -21.77 -6.47
N THR A 84 -24.66 -20.88 -6.62
CA THR A 84 -25.48 -20.74 -7.83
C THR A 84 -25.40 -19.31 -8.34
N LEU A 85 -24.84 -19.14 -9.53
CA LEU A 85 -24.81 -17.84 -10.21
C LEU A 85 -26.19 -17.49 -10.79
N GLY A 86 -26.44 -16.20 -11.01
CA GLY A 86 -27.62 -15.75 -11.75
C GLY A 86 -27.66 -16.34 -13.16
N ALA A 87 -28.86 -16.59 -13.70
CA ALA A 87 -29.05 -17.22 -15.01
C ALA A 87 -28.36 -16.48 -16.17
N TRP A 88 -28.11 -15.16 -16.00
CA TRP A 88 -27.40 -14.33 -16.97
C TRP A 88 -25.88 -14.63 -17.05
N ALA A 89 -25.29 -15.29 -16.05
CA ALA A 89 -23.86 -15.46 -15.92
C ALA A 89 -23.37 -16.87 -16.31
N ASN A 90 -22.17 -16.95 -16.85
CA ASN A 90 -21.40 -18.18 -17.01
C ASN A 90 -20.52 -18.43 -15.78
N GLY A 91 -20.32 -19.70 -15.41
CA GLY A 91 -19.44 -20.09 -14.31
C GLY A 91 -17.95 -20.05 -14.68
N GLY A 92 -17.10 -20.05 -13.66
CA GLY A 92 -15.64 -20.17 -13.79
C GLY A 92 -14.87 -18.86 -14.00
N LEU A 93 -15.57 -17.73 -14.09
CA LEU A 93 -14.99 -16.38 -14.26
C LEU A 93 -15.65 -15.38 -13.30
N THR A 94 -15.77 -15.77 -12.03
CA THR A 94 -16.44 -14.99 -10.99
C THR A 94 -15.39 -14.31 -10.12
N TRP A 95 -15.30 -12.98 -10.16
CA TRP A 95 -14.14 -12.26 -9.63
C TRP A 95 -14.53 -11.16 -8.64
N ALA A 96 -13.55 -10.81 -7.79
CA ALA A 96 -13.50 -9.61 -6.96
C ALA A 96 -14.85 -9.34 -6.24
N PRO A 97 -15.23 -10.22 -5.30
CA PRO A 97 -16.44 -9.99 -4.51
C PRO A 97 -16.29 -8.75 -3.62
N ASP A 98 -17.38 -8.10 -3.29
CA ASP A 98 -17.49 -7.08 -2.23
C ASP A 98 -18.76 -7.35 -1.42
N VAL A 99 -18.64 -7.44 -0.09
CA VAL A 99 -19.77 -7.75 0.78
C VAL A 99 -20.03 -6.63 1.80
N SER A 100 -21.26 -6.12 1.80
CA SER A 100 -21.73 -5.13 2.77
C SER A 100 -23.05 -5.53 3.41
N GLN A 101 -23.33 -5.03 4.61
CA GLN A 101 -24.65 -5.21 5.24
C GLN A 101 -25.57 -4.04 4.91
N ARG A 102 -26.81 -4.35 4.55
CA ARG A 102 -27.88 -3.37 4.33
C ARG A 102 -28.55 -3.02 5.66
N ALA A 103 -29.23 -1.88 5.69
CA ALA A 103 -29.98 -1.42 6.86
C ALA A 103 -31.13 -2.37 7.27
N ASP A 104 -31.65 -3.17 6.33
CA ASP A 104 -32.66 -4.21 6.59
C ASP A 104 -32.05 -5.53 7.13
N GLY A 105 -30.76 -5.53 7.46
CA GLY A 105 -30.04 -6.67 8.04
C GLY A 105 -29.55 -7.70 7.02
N ARG A 106 -29.99 -7.62 5.75
CA ARG A 106 -29.52 -8.52 4.69
C ARG A 106 -28.08 -8.20 4.28
N TYR A 107 -27.38 -9.23 3.83
CA TYR A 107 -26.04 -9.12 3.27
C TYR A 107 -26.16 -8.94 1.76
N LEU A 108 -25.47 -7.94 1.23
CA LEU A 108 -25.35 -7.66 -0.20
C LEU A 108 -23.95 -8.03 -0.64
N LEU A 109 -23.88 -8.85 -1.69
CA LEU A 109 -22.66 -9.19 -2.41
C LEU A 109 -22.72 -8.51 -3.79
N TYR A 110 -21.71 -7.72 -4.13
CA TYR A 110 -21.38 -7.45 -5.52
C TYR A 110 -20.33 -8.45 -6.00
N TYR A 111 -20.41 -8.84 -7.26
CA TYR A 111 -19.45 -9.77 -7.85
C TYR A 111 -19.33 -9.52 -9.36
N THR A 112 -18.17 -9.80 -9.92
CA THR A 112 -17.98 -9.81 -11.37
C THR A 112 -18.32 -11.19 -11.92
N ALA A 113 -19.03 -11.30 -13.05
CA ALA A 113 -19.18 -12.56 -13.78
C ALA A 113 -19.35 -12.37 -15.28
N ARG A 114 -19.09 -13.43 -16.05
CA ARG A 114 -19.16 -13.39 -17.53
C ARG A 114 -20.61 -13.43 -18.00
N SER A 115 -21.09 -12.33 -18.55
CA SER A 115 -22.42 -12.23 -19.12
C SER A 115 -22.57 -13.15 -20.33
N ARG A 116 -23.64 -13.96 -20.34
CA ARG A 116 -24.04 -14.81 -21.47
C ARG A 116 -24.45 -13.99 -22.69
N ALA A 117 -25.09 -12.85 -22.47
CA ALA A 117 -25.64 -12.03 -23.53
C ALA A 117 -24.57 -11.25 -24.30
N THR A 118 -23.59 -10.69 -23.57
CA THR A 118 -22.57 -9.81 -24.16
C THR A 118 -21.22 -10.50 -24.33
N GLY A 119 -21.01 -11.61 -23.64
CA GLY A 119 -19.69 -12.23 -23.57
C GLY A 119 -18.64 -11.31 -22.95
N ARG A 120 -19.03 -10.36 -22.09
CA ARG A 120 -18.11 -9.48 -21.33
C ARG A 120 -18.22 -9.76 -19.83
N GLN A 121 -17.21 -9.33 -19.07
CA GLN A 121 -17.31 -9.32 -17.61
C GLN A 121 -18.21 -8.18 -17.19
N CYS A 122 -19.19 -8.47 -16.34
CA CYS A 122 -20.19 -7.51 -15.88
C CYS A 122 -20.46 -7.73 -14.39
N ILE A 123 -20.94 -6.69 -13.72
CA ILE A 123 -21.16 -6.70 -12.27
C ILE A 123 -22.57 -7.21 -11.98
N GLY A 124 -22.67 -8.21 -11.12
CA GLY A 124 -23.89 -8.70 -10.51
C GLY A 124 -24.06 -8.21 -9.08
N ALA A 125 -25.28 -8.39 -8.57
CA ALA A 125 -25.59 -8.23 -7.16
C ALA A 125 -26.38 -9.45 -6.66
N ALA A 126 -26.14 -9.85 -5.42
CA ALA A 126 -26.81 -10.96 -4.77
C ALA A 126 -27.10 -10.66 -3.30
N LEU A 127 -28.15 -11.26 -2.75
CA LEU A 127 -28.57 -11.05 -1.36
C LEU A 127 -28.57 -12.36 -0.58
N ALA A 128 -28.23 -12.27 0.70
CA ALA A 128 -28.35 -13.36 1.66
C ALA A 128 -28.89 -12.87 3.01
N THR A 129 -29.41 -13.80 3.80
CA THR A 129 -29.78 -13.57 5.22
C THR A 129 -28.65 -13.95 6.18
N SER A 130 -27.55 -14.50 5.67
CA SER A 130 -26.35 -14.92 6.41
C SER A 130 -25.12 -14.40 5.67
N PRO A 131 -24.05 -13.98 6.37
CA PRO A 131 -22.81 -13.56 5.72
C PRO A 131 -22.11 -14.73 5.02
N LEU A 132 -22.41 -15.99 5.39
CA LEU A 132 -21.89 -17.17 4.69
C LEU A 132 -22.72 -17.55 3.45
N GLY A 133 -23.74 -16.77 3.10
CA GLY A 133 -24.68 -17.13 2.04
C GLY A 133 -25.65 -18.25 2.43
N PRO A 134 -26.22 -18.97 1.44
CA PRO A 134 -25.98 -18.76 0.02
C PRO A 134 -26.55 -17.40 -0.44
N PHE A 135 -25.74 -16.64 -1.17
CA PHE A 135 -26.16 -15.42 -1.84
C PHE A 135 -26.96 -15.77 -3.10
N ALA A 136 -28.14 -15.15 -3.23
CA ALA A 136 -29.02 -15.32 -4.38
C ALA A 136 -29.02 -14.06 -5.25
N SER A 137 -28.75 -14.21 -6.55
CA SER A 137 -28.76 -13.12 -7.54
C SER A 137 -30.09 -12.35 -7.49
N VAL A 138 -30.05 -11.01 -7.44
CA VAL A 138 -31.25 -10.16 -7.32
C VAL A 138 -31.96 -9.89 -8.64
N GLY A 139 -31.37 -10.26 -9.77
CA GLY A 139 -31.89 -9.96 -11.10
C GLY A 139 -31.63 -11.06 -12.13
N THR A 140 -32.35 -10.96 -13.26
CA THR A 140 -32.18 -11.81 -14.45
C THR A 140 -31.14 -11.26 -15.43
N GLN A 141 -30.53 -10.12 -15.12
CA GLN A 141 -29.49 -9.43 -15.87
C GLN A 141 -28.40 -8.93 -14.90
N PRO A 142 -27.17 -8.65 -15.37
CA PRO A 142 -26.17 -7.96 -14.57
C PRO A 142 -26.68 -6.59 -14.09
N LEU A 143 -26.19 -6.13 -12.95
CA LEU A 143 -26.45 -4.79 -12.39
C LEU A 143 -25.81 -3.69 -13.24
N VAL A 144 -24.55 -3.90 -13.65
CA VAL A 144 -23.79 -2.96 -14.52
C VAL A 144 -23.09 -3.76 -15.61
N CYS A 145 -23.26 -3.35 -16.88
CA CYS A 145 -22.70 -4.06 -18.03
C CYS A 145 -22.57 -3.14 -19.28
N ASN A 146 -21.49 -2.39 -19.36
CA ASN A 146 -21.12 -1.49 -20.44
C ASN A 146 -20.23 -2.24 -21.45
N ALA A 147 -20.82 -3.14 -22.23
CA ALA A 147 -20.06 -3.99 -23.15
C ALA A 147 -19.28 -3.21 -24.23
N GLY A 148 -19.72 -2.00 -24.59
CA GLY A 148 -19.02 -1.11 -25.50
C GLY A 148 -17.71 -0.53 -24.94
N GLU A 149 -17.54 -0.57 -23.62
CA GLU A 149 -16.33 -0.17 -22.90
C GLU A 149 -15.51 -1.38 -22.44
N GLY A 150 -15.83 -2.58 -22.94
CA GLY A 150 -15.16 -3.84 -22.61
C GLY A 150 -15.83 -4.63 -21.49
N GLY A 151 -16.72 -4.02 -20.70
CA GLY A 151 -17.36 -4.62 -19.54
C GLY A 151 -17.13 -3.79 -18.28
N ASP A 152 -17.55 -4.30 -17.12
CA ASP A 152 -17.32 -3.68 -15.82
C ASP A 152 -16.95 -4.77 -14.80
N ILE A 153 -15.94 -4.49 -13.98
CA ILE A 153 -15.37 -5.42 -12.99
C ILE A 153 -15.02 -4.71 -11.68
N ASP A 154 -14.59 -5.50 -10.69
CA ASP A 154 -14.01 -5.06 -9.42
C ASP A 154 -14.90 -4.06 -8.66
N ALA A 155 -16.12 -4.49 -8.37
CA ALA A 155 -17.06 -3.70 -7.61
C ALA A 155 -16.59 -3.48 -6.17
N ALA A 156 -16.82 -2.29 -5.62
CA ALA A 156 -16.64 -2.02 -4.19
C ALA A 156 -17.75 -1.11 -3.64
N SER A 157 -18.20 -1.40 -2.42
CA SER A 157 -19.20 -0.62 -1.71
C SER A 157 -18.57 0.58 -1.00
N PHE A 158 -19.20 1.76 -1.10
CA PHE A 158 -18.87 2.90 -0.25
C PHE A 158 -20.14 3.52 0.33
N THR A 159 -20.14 3.77 1.63
CA THR A 159 -21.20 4.55 2.29
C THR A 159 -20.61 5.87 2.75
N ASP A 160 -21.17 6.98 2.29
CA ASP A 160 -20.67 8.30 2.65
C ASP A 160 -21.11 8.74 4.06
N SER A 161 -20.60 9.88 4.52
CA SER A 161 -20.89 10.41 5.86
C SER A 161 -22.35 10.83 6.08
N THR A 162 -23.18 10.86 5.02
CA THR A 162 -24.62 11.11 5.10
C THR A 162 -25.44 9.82 5.12
N GLY A 163 -24.80 8.66 4.98
CA GLY A 163 -25.44 7.35 4.93
C GLY A 163 -25.89 6.94 3.52
N LEU A 164 -25.55 7.71 2.49
CA LEU A 164 -25.85 7.34 1.11
C LEU A 164 -24.85 6.31 0.60
N ARG A 165 -25.36 5.35 -0.17
CA ARG A 165 -24.57 4.26 -0.76
C ARG A 165 -24.11 4.62 -2.17
N HIS A 166 -22.89 4.19 -2.47
CA HIS A 166 -22.24 4.32 -3.76
C HIS A 166 -21.58 3.00 -4.12
N LEU A 167 -21.60 2.70 -5.41
CA LEU A 167 -20.91 1.58 -6.03
C LEU A 167 -19.69 2.14 -6.77
N LEU A 168 -18.51 1.67 -6.40
CA LEU A 168 -17.29 1.85 -7.19
C LEU A 168 -17.10 0.64 -8.10
N TYR A 169 -16.48 0.87 -9.25
CA TYR A 169 -16.08 -0.20 -10.16
C TYR A 169 -15.11 0.32 -11.22
N LYS A 170 -14.54 -0.59 -11.98
CA LYS A 170 -13.67 -0.30 -13.12
C LYS A 170 -14.36 -0.72 -14.42
N ASP A 171 -14.21 0.06 -15.49
CA ASP A 171 -14.48 -0.48 -16.84
C ASP A 171 -13.39 -1.49 -17.25
N ASP A 172 -13.75 -2.54 -17.98
CA ASP A 172 -12.80 -3.54 -18.49
C ASP A 172 -12.24 -3.13 -19.86
N GLY A 173 -11.88 -1.84 -20.01
CA GLY A 173 -11.34 -1.27 -21.25
C GLY A 173 -10.15 -2.04 -21.81
N ASN A 174 -9.33 -2.63 -20.95
CA ASN A 174 -8.21 -3.49 -21.36
C ASN A 174 -8.67 -4.72 -22.16
N ALA A 175 -9.89 -5.24 -21.97
CA ALA A 175 -10.44 -6.34 -22.77
C ALA A 175 -10.81 -5.94 -24.21
N ILE A 176 -10.68 -4.65 -24.55
CA ILE A 176 -10.81 -4.10 -25.91
C ILE A 176 -9.63 -3.20 -26.29
N GLY A 177 -8.51 -3.29 -25.58
CA GLY A 177 -7.29 -2.53 -25.87
C GLY A 177 -7.41 -1.02 -25.60
N GLN A 178 -8.28 -0.62 -24.67
CA GLN A 178 -8.45 0.77 -24.22
C GLN A 178 -7.92 0.99 -22.81
N PRO A 179 -7.54 2.24 -22.46
CA PRO A 179 -7.26 2.62 -21.07
C PRO A 179 -8.48 2.37 -20.18
N THR A 180 -8.25 2.01 -18.92
CA THR A 180 -9.31 1.74 -17.95
C THR A 180 -9.58 2.95 -17.04
N SER A 181 -10.82 3.10 -16.61
CA SER A 181 -11.24 4.13 -15.65
C SER A 181 -11.95 3.53 -14.44
N LEU A 182 -11.85 4.23 -13.31
CA LEU A 182 -12.55 3.95 -12.06
C LEU A 182 -13.76 4.88 -11.96
N TRP A 183 -14.91 4.29 -11.69
CA TRP A 183 -16.21 4.95 -11.68
C TRP A 183 -16.83 4.94 -10.29
N LEU A 184 -17.64 5.94 -10.01
CA LEU A 184 -18.50 6.03 -8.84
C LEU A 184 -19.95 6.24 -9.30
N GLN A 185 -20.86 5.40 -8.82
CA GLN A 185 -22.28 5.50 -9.13
C GLN A 185 -23.08 5.45 -7.84
N ARG A 186 -23.92 6.46 -7.61
CA ARG A 186 -24.85 6.42 -6.47
C ARG A 186 -25.85 5.29 -6.66
N VAL A 187 -26.18 4.60 -5.58
CA VAL A 187 -27.23 3.58 -5.52
C VAL A 187 -28.22 3.92 -4.40
N ALA A 188 -29.47 3.45 -4.52
CA ALA A 188 -30.44 3.59 -3.45
C ALA A 188 -30.01 2.78 -2.21
N ALA A 189 -30.76 2.93 -1.11
CA ALA A 189 -30.47 2.23 0.14
C ALA A 189 -30.48 0.69 0.02
N ASP A 190 -31.12 0.14 -1.02
CA ASP A 190 -31.12 -1.29 -1.32
C ASP A 190 -29.78 -1.79 -1.90
N GLY A 191 -28.90 -0.89 -2.32
CA GLY A 191 -27.64 -1.19 -2.99
C GLY A 191 -27.78 -1.72 -4.42
N VAL A 192 -28.98 -1.82 -4.98
CA VAL A 192 -29.18 -2.47 -6.29
C VAL A 192 -29.99 -1.64 -7.27
N THR A 193 -30.54 -0.50 -6.81
CA THR A 193 -31.17 0.49 -7.68
C THR A 193 -30.18 1.62 -7.97
N LEU A 194 -29.66 1.70 -9.20
CA LEU A 194 -28.75 2.78 -9.63
C LEU A 194 -29.47 4.13 -9.63
N GLN A 195 -28.77 5.20 -9.22
CA GLN A 195 -29.30 6.57 -9.13
C GLN A 195 -28.40 7.59 -9.83
N GLY A 196 -28.93 8.30 -10.83
CA GLY A 196 -28.18 9.30 -11.58
C GLY A 196 -27.15 8.68 -12.54
N ALA A 197 -26.25 9.51 -13.07
CA ALA A 197 -25.13 9.05 -13.90
C ALA A 197 -23.90 8.72 -13.05
N ARG A 198 -23.05 7.81 -13.56
CA ARG A 198 -21.75 7.52 -12.95
C ARG A 198 -20.80 8.68 -13.17
N VAL A 199 -19.84 8.82 -12.27
CA VAL A 199 -18.78 9.83 -12.31
C VAL A 199 -17.45 9.12 -12.45
N GLU A 200 -16.63 9.54 -13.41
CA GLU A 200 -15.26 9.08 -13.52
C GLU A 200 -14.43 9.69 -12.39
N LEU A 201 -13.83 8.85 -11.55
CA LEU A 201 -12.95 9.31 -10.46
C LEU A 201 -11.50 9.38 -10.90
N LEU A 202 -11.07 8.40 -11.71
CA LEU A 202 -9.68 8.21 -12.09
C LEU A 202 -9.61 7.47 -13.42
N ARG A 203 -8.63 7.80 -14.27
CA ARG A 203 -8.34 7.08 -15.52
C ARG A 203 -6.87 6.75 -15.62
N SER A 204 -6.52 5.59 -16.18
CA SER A 204 -5.14 5.23 -16.45
C SER A 204 -4.54 6.14 -17.53
N GLY A 205 -3.25 6.44 -17.40
CA GLY A 205 -2.56 7.32 -18.35
C GLY A 205 -1.08 7.57 -18.04
N ARG A 206 -0.59 7.10 -16.89
CA ARG A 206 0.85 7.10 -16.60
C ARG A 206 1.49 5.85 -17.20
N ALA A 207 2.77 5.95 -17.58
CA ALA A 207 3.47 4.86 -18.25
C ALA A 207 3.51 3.58 -17.40
N GLU A 208 3.74 3.72 -16.09
CA GLU A 208 3.78 2.62 -15.14
C GLU A 208 2.43 1.91 -14.96
N GLU A 209 1.32 2.56 -15.32
CA GLU A 209 -0.01 1.94 -15.25
C GLU A 209 -0.24 0.96 -16.41
N GLY A 210 0.52 1.05 -17.50
CA GLY A 210 0.37 0.17 -18.66
C GLY A 210 -1.03 0.19 -19.28
N GLY A 211 -1.76 1.30 -19.09
CA GLY A 211 -3.18 1.42 -19.47
C GLY A 211 -4.17 0.77 -18.49
N ILE A 212 -3.71 0.18 -17.38
CA ILE A 212 -4.53 -0.57 -16.44
C ILE A 212 -4.45 0.03 -15.02
N ILE A 213 -5.58 0.54 -14.55
CA ILE A 213 -5.90 0.74 -13.13
C ILE A 213 -7.17 -0.05 -12.78
N GLU A 214 -7.24 -0.65 -11.59
CA GLU A 214 -8.32 -1.58 -11.19
C GLU A 214 -8.46 -1.72 -9.67
N ALA A 215 -9.34 -2.62 -9.19
CA ALA A 215 -9.58 -2.90 -7.77
C ALA A 215 -9.77 -1.63 -6.90
N PRO A 216 -10.77 -0.77 -7.19
CA PRO A 216 -11.00 0.45 -6.44
C PRO A 216 -11.52 0.17 -5.03
N VAL A 217 -10.94 0.83 -4.02
CA VAL A 217 -11.50 0.88 -2.66
C VAL A 217 -11.44 2.30 -2.14
N LEU A 218 -12.55 2.80 -1.61
CA LEU A 218 -12.66 4.18 -1.14
C LEU A 218 -12.85 4.26 0.36
N THR A 219 -12.05 5.08 1.01
CA THR A 219 -12.22 5.41 2.43
C THR A 219 -12.16 6.92 2.65
N LYS A 220 -12.68 7.39 3.78
CA LYS A 220 -12.62 8.80 4.18
C LYS A 220 -11.79 8.94 5.46
N VAL A 221 -10.78 9.80 5.44
CA VAL A 221 -9.88 10.11 6.57
C VAL A 221 -9.92 11.60 6.85
N GLY A 222 -10.58 11.97 7.96
CA GLY A 222 -10.85 13.37 8.26
C GLY A 222 -11.64 14.03 7.11
N ALA A 223 -11.04 15.05 6.50
CA ALA A 223 -11.62 15.78 5.37
C ALA A 223 -11.28 15.17 3.99
N GLN A 224 -10.44 14.14 3.93
CA GLN A 224 -9.91 13.60 2.68
C GLN A 224 -10.56 12.26 2.31
N TYR A 225 -10.94 12.11 1.05
CA TYR A 225 -11.25 10.85 0.41
C TYR A 225 -9.96 10.25 -0.15
N VAL A 226 -9.74 8.96 0.12
CA VAL A 226 -8.57 8.21 -0.32
C VAL A 226 -9.05 7.01 -1.12
N LEU A 227 -8.85 7.08 -2.43
CA LEU A 227 -9.17 6.04 -3.40
C LEU A 227 -7.93 5.16 -3.58
N PHE A 228 -7.93 3.97 -3.00
CA PHE A 228 -6.95 2.93 -3.30
C PHE A 228 -7.31 2.26 -4.63
N TYR A 229 -6.28 1.88 -5.38
CA TYR A 229 -6.44 1.17 -6.64
C TYR A 229 -5.17 0.37 -6.95
N SER A 230 -5.27 -0.63 -7.80
CA SER A 230 -4.11 -1.38 -8.29
C SER A 230 -3.76 -0.99 -9.73
N LEU A 231 -2.50 -1.18 -10.13
CA LEU A 231 -2.00 -0.89 -11.49
C LEU A 231 -0.98 -1.91 -11.98
N GLY A 232 -0.71 -1.92 -13.30
CA GLY A 232 0.30 -2.78 -13.93
C GLY A 232 -0.17 -4.21 -14.29
N GLY A 233 -1.43 -4.53 -13.99
CA GLY A 233 -2.06 -5.83 -14.24
C GLY A 233 -1.60 -6.94 -13.27
N TYR A 234 -2.53 -7.79 -12.85
CA TYR A 234 -2.31 -8.79 -11.78
C TYR A 234 -1.25 -9.89 -12.09
N GLY A 235 -0.79 -10.02 -13.33
CA GLY A 235 -0.09 -11.20 -13.86
C GLY A 235 1.34 -11.47 -13.36
N GLY A 236 1.91 -10.63 -12.49
CA GLY A 236 3.26 -10.84 -11.98
C GLY A 236 3.73 -9.76 -11.01
N ASP A 237 5.05 -9.64 -10.86
CA ASP A 237 5.69 -8.70 -9.91
C ASP A 237 5.39 -7.22 -10.19
N GLY A 238 4.93 -6.89 -11.40
CA GLY A 238 4.54 -5.56 -11.82
C GLY A 238 3.20 -5.07 -11.26
N TYR A 239 2.40 -5.97 -10.64
CA TYR A 239 1.15 -5.60 -9.98
C TYR A 239 1.42 -4.83 -8.69
N GLN A 240 0.79 -3.68 -8.53
CA GLN A 240 1.09 -2.75 -7.45
C GLN A 240 -0.19 -2.13 -6.91
N THR A 241 -0.19 -1.75 -5.63
CA THR A 241 -1.25 -0.93 -5.03
C THR A 241 -0.79 0.53 -4.99
N SER A 242 -1.65 1.45 -5.40
CA SER A 242 -1.48 2.89 -5.29
C SER A 242 -2.72 3.53 -4.68
N TYR A 243 -2.70 4.85 -4.54
CA TYR A 243 -3.84 5.63 -4.07
C TYR A 243 -3.93 6.97 -4.78
N ALA A 244 -5.09 7.59 -4.72
CA ALA A 244 -5.33 8.97 -5.10
C ALA A 244 -6.18 9.66 -4.03
N THR A 245 -6.02 10.97 -3.86
CA THR A 245 -6.74 11.71 -2.82
C THR A 245 -7.56 12.87 -3.37
N SER A 246 -8.66 13.18 -2.68
CA SER A 246 -9.49 14.36 -2.96
C SER A 246 -10.16 14.87 -1.69
N THR A 247 -10.52 16.15 -1.63
CA THR A 247 -11.40 16.69 -0.58
C THR A 247 -12.88 16.61 -0.95
N SER A 248 -13.20 16.09 -2.14
CA SER A 248 -14.55 15.91 -2.67
C SER A 248 -14.75 14.45 -3.08
N LEU A 249 -15.91 13.88 -2.76
CA LEU A 249 -16.23 12.48 -3.09
C LEU A 249 -16.09 12.20 -4.61
N THR A 250 -16.54 13.14 -5.44
CA THR A 250 -16.52 13.04 -6.90
C THR A 250 -15.25 13.62 -7.53
N GLY A 251 -14.23 13.92 -6.72
CA GLY A 251 -12.96 14.46 -7.21
C GLY A 251 -12.96 15.98 -7.46
N PRO A 252 -11.93 16.49 -8.17
CA PRO A 252 -10.89 15.72 -8.85
C PRO A 252 -9.97 14.97 -7.86
N TYR A 253 -9.46 13.82 -8.28
CA TYR A 253 -8.50 13.02 -7.50
C TYR A 253 -7.06 13.28 -7.96
N THR A 254 -6.16 13.48 -6.99
CA THR A 254 -4.72 13.60 -7.22
C THR A 254 -4.07 12.25 -6.95
N LYS A 255 -3.60 11.57 -8.00
CA LYS A 255 -2.84 10.32 -7.88
C LYS A 255 -1.60 10.53 -7.04
N ALA A 256 -1.35 9.61 -6.11
CA ALA A 256 -0.09 9.52 -5.39
C ALA A 256 1.06 9.53 -6.38
N TYR A 257 2.15 10.18 -6.00
CA TYR A 257 3.30 10.26 -6.87
C TYR A 257 3.93 8.86 -7.10
N ARG A 258 3.84 7.97 -6.10
CA ARG A 258 4.31 6.58 -6.17
C ARG A 258 3.23 5.63 -5.69
N SER A 259 3.33 4.39 -6.14
CA SER A 259 2.59 3.27 -5.59
C SER A 259 2.84 3.13 -4.08
N LEU A 260 1.77 2.83 -3.34
CA LEU A 260 1.78 2.56 -1.92
C LEU A 260 2.48 1.23 -1.59
N MET A 261 2.31 0.22 -2.44
CA MET A 261 2.95 -1.07 -2.29
C MET A 261 3.39 -1.60 -3.65
N THR A 262 4.65 -2.00 -3.71
CA THR A 262 5.29 -2.72 -4.82
C THR A 262 6.10 -3.89 -4.26
N THR A 263 6.39 -4.88 -5.10
CA THR A 263 7.30 -5.99 -4.75
C THR A 263 8.61 -5.47 -4.16
N ALA A 264 9.20 -4.44 -4.77
CA ALA A 264 10.44 -3.82 -4.30
C ALA A 264 10.27 -3.07 -2.97
N SER A 265 9.18 -2.31 -2.78
CA SER A 265 8.95 -1.57 -1.53
C SER A 265 8.74 -2.49 -0.32
N LEU A 266 8.31 -3.73 -0.57
CA LEU A 266 8.10 -4.77 0.44
C LEU A 266 9.31 -5.71 0.58
N ASP A 267 10.48 -5.31 0.09
CA ASP A 267 11.72 -6.11 0.15
C ASP A 267 11.58 -7.52 -0.45
N SER A 268 10.80 -7.62 -1.52
CA SER A 268 10.46 -8.87 -2.21
C SER A 268 9.75 -9.91 -1.32
N ALA A 269 9.26 -9.50 -0.14
CA ALA A 269 8.49 -10.37 0.76
C ALA A 269 7.11 -10.73 0.18
N VAL A 270 6.57 -9.87 -0.70
CA VAL A 270 5.33 -10.11 -1.44
C VAL A 270 5.55 -9.79 -2.91
N ARG A 271 5.10 -10.67 -3.79
CA ARG A 271 5.16 -10.52 -5.23
C ARG A 271 3.83 -10.06 -5.79
N GLY A 272 3.81 -8.93 -6.49
CA GLY A 272 2.60 -8.36 -7.07
C GLY A 272 1.54 -7.96 -6.03
N PRO A 273 1.83 -7.07 -5.05
CA PRO A 273 0.88 -6.70 -4.01
C PRO A 273 -0.26 -5.80 -4.55
N GLY A 274 -1.43 -6.36 -4.80
CA GLY A 274 -2.60 -5.64 -5.29
C GLY A 274 -3.92 -6.34 -4.99
N GLY A 275 -5.01 -5.87 -5.61
CA GLY A 275 -6.37 -6.33 -5.33
C GLY A 275 -6.70 -6.18 -3.85
N ALA A 276 -6.53 -4.96 -3.34
CA ALA A 276 -6.55 -4.68 -1.92
C ALA A 276 -7.94 -4.26 -1.42
N ASP A 277 -8.18 -4.49 -0.14
CA ASP A 277 -9.29 -3.98 0.65
C ASP A 277 -8.78 -3.31 1.93
N VAL A 278 -9.58 -2.40 2.51
CA VAL A 278 -9.21 -1.57 3.65
C VAL A 278 -10.19 -1.77 4.80
N VAL A 279 -9.70 -2.35 5.90
CA VAL A 279 -10.48 -2.56 7.12
C VAL A 279 -10.16 -1.45 8.12
N ARG A 280 -11.18 -0.65 8.46
CA ARG A 280 -11.09 0.45 9.43
C ARG A 280 -11.64 0.00 10.77
N GLU A 281 -10.84 0.09 11.83
CA GLU A 281 -11.25 -0.32 13.17
C GLU A 281 -10.60 0.51 14.28
N ALA A 282 -11.22 0.54 15.46
CA ALA A 282 -10.74 1.31 16.60
C ALA A 282 -9.31 0.91 17.05
N GLY A 283 -8.91 -0.34 16.79
CA GLY A 283 -7.58 -0.88 17.10
C GLY A 283 -6.47 -0.47 16.13
N GLY A 284 -6.81 0.24 15.05
CA GLY A 284 -5.89 0.62 13.98
C GLY A 284 -6.36 0.05 12.64
N ASP A 285 -6.09 0.78 11.57
CA ASP A 285 -6.53 0.38 10.24
C ASP A 285 -5.61 -0.68 9.65
N HIS A 286 -6.15 -1.48 8.74
CA HIS A 286 -5.42 -2.53 8.05
C HIS A 286 -5.70 -2.47 6.55
N ILE A 287 -4.69 -2.87 5.78
CA ILE A 287 -4.85 -3.19 4.36
C ILE A 287 -4.74 -4.70 4.21
N VAL A 288 -5.74 -5.29 3.57
CA VAL A 288 -5.76 -6.69 3.16
C VAL A 288 -5.56 -6.73 1.67
N PHE A 289 -4.74 -7.63 1.16
CA PHE A 289 -4.43 -7.69 -0.27
C PHE A 289 -3.96 -9.09 -0.63
N HIS A 290 -3.79 -9.36 -1.92
CA HIS A 290 -3.20 -10.62 -2.35
C HIS A 290 -1.79 -10.43 -2.92
N GLY A 291 -1.04 -11.53 -2.98
CA GLY A 291 0.25 -11.60 -3.66
C GLY A 291 0.56 -13.01 -4.13
N TRP A 292 1.43 -13.14 -5.12
CA TRP A 292 1.78 -14.42 -5.74
C TRP A 292 2.60 -15.32 -4.81
N ILE A 293 2.08 -16.53 -4.60
CA ILE A 293 2.74 -17.63 -3.88
C ILE A 293 3.02 -18.78 -4.84
N ASN A 294 3.77 -19.79 -4.38
CA ASN A 294 3.99 -21.06 -5.10
C ASN A 294 4.43 -20.85 -6.57
N ASN A 295 5.37 -19.94 -6.81
CA ASN A 295 5.89 -19.61 -8.14
C ASN A 295 4.79 -19.24 -9.15
N TYR A 296 3.94 -18.27 -8.79
CA TYR A 296 2.87 -17.73 -9.62
C TYR A 296 1.73 -18.71 -9.96
N SER A 297 1.54 -19.78 -9.16
CA SER A 297 0.43 -20.72 -9.35
C SER A 297 -0.80 -20.40 -8.50
N ALA A 298 -0.68 -19.52 -7.51
CA ALA A 298 -1.77 -19.10 -6.63
C ALA A 298 -1.50 -17.70 -6.07
N ARG A 299 -2.55 -16.99 -5.64
CA ARG A 299 -2.45 -15.70 -4.94
C ARG A 299 -2.91 -15.88 -3.50
N GLY A 300 -2.03 -15.68 -2.52
CA GLY A 300 -2.34 -15.79 -1.10
C GLY A 300 -2.80 -14.47 -0.50
N MET A 301 -3.55 -14.52 0.61
CA MET A 301 -4.04 -13.32 1.31
C MET A 301 -3.02 -12.83 2.34
N TYR A 302 -2.65 -11.56 2.22
CA TYR A 302 -1.75 -10.84 3.12
C TYR A 302 -2.50 -9.76 3.89
N VAL A 303 -2.00 -9.45 5.09
CA VAL A 303 -2.47 -8.33 5.91
C VAL A 303 -1.27 -7.49 6.35
N ALA A 304 -1.41 -6.17 6.28
CA ALA A 304 -0.49 -5.23 6.86
C ALA A 304 -1.23 -4.12 7.63
N ALA A 305 -0.57 -3.56 8.63
CA ALA A 305 -1.09 -2.39 9.33
C ALA A 305 -1.05 -1.17 8.39
N LEU A 306 -2.13 -0.39 8.40
CA LEU A 306 -2.29 0.84 7.62
C LEU A 306 -2.32 2.04 8.58
N GLY A 307 -1.44 3.00 8.34
CA GLY A 307 -1.36 4.27 9.06
C GLY A 307 -1.59 5.46 8.14
N TRP A 308 -1.54 6.67 8.73
CA TRP A 308 -1.84 7.91 8.02
C TRP A 308 -0.83 9.01 8.37
N ALA A 309 -0.25 9.63 7.34
CA ALA A 309 0.70 10.73 7.40
C ALA A 309 0.10 11.98 6.75
N GLY A 310 -0.53 12.84 7.55
CA GLY A 310 -1.21 14.05 7.03
C GLY A 310 -2.30 13.74 6.00
N GLY A 311 -3.04 12.64 6.20
CA GLY A 311 -4.08 12.14 5.28
C GLY A 311 -3.59 11.13 4.25
N ASN A 312 -2.27 11.00 4.02
CA ASN A 312 -1.71 10.02 3.09
C ASN A 312 -1.54 8.64 3.75
N PRO A 313 -1.91 7.54 3.09
CA PRO A 313 -1.73 6.20 3.64
C PRO A 313 -0.25 5.82 3.74
N VAL A 314 0.10 5.07 4.79
CA VAL A 314 1.41 4.46 5.00
C VAL A 314 1.21 3.00 5.40
N VAL A 315 1.83 2.07 4.68
CA VAL A 315 1.70 0.64 4.99
C VAL A 315 2.93 0.16 5.74
N ARG A 316 2.71 -0.48 6.89
CA ARG A 316 3.80 -1.09 7.66
C ARG A 316 4.47 -2.19 6.84
N GLY A 317 5.78 -2.10 6.70
CA GLY A 317 6.58 -3.03 5.91
C GLY A 317 6.77 -2.61 4.46
N SER A 318 6.12 -1.54 4.00
CA SER A 318 6.42 -0.90 2.73
C SER A 318 7.29 0.33 2.94
N ARG A 319 8.45 0.34 2.26
CA ARG A 319 9.37 1.46 2.27
C ARG A 319 8.73 2.69 1.64
N VAL A 320 8.77 3.81 2.36
CA VAL A 320 8.32 5.10 1.82
C VAL A 320 9.52 5.82 1.22
N ARG A 321 9.45 6.09 -0.09
CA ARG A 321 10.50 6.81 -0.82
C ARG A 321 10.26 8.32 -0.82
N TYR A 322 11.32 9.06 -0.58
CA TYR A 322 11.40 10.52 -0.63
C TYR A 322 12.57 10.91 -1.54
N GLU A 323 12.29 11.60 -2.64
CA GLU A 323 13.32 12.06 -3.56
C GLU A 323 14.25 13.09 -2.93
N ALA A 324 15.54 12.99 -3.24
CA ALA A 324 16.51 13.98 -2.81
C ALA A 324 16.27 15.31 -3.54
N GLU A 325 15.93 15.28 -4.83
CA GLU A 325 15.75 16.46 -5.69
C GLU A 325 14.52 17.31 -5.34
N ARG A 326 13.63 16.79 -4.48
CA ARG A 326 12.50 17.53 -3.90
C ARG A 326 12.81 18.14 -2.54
N GLY A 327 14.03 17.92 -2.05
CA GLY A 327 14.53 18.45 -0.80
C GLY A 327 14.79 19.96 -0.85
N THR A 328 15.28 20.49 0.27
CA THR A 328 15.89 21.83 0.30
C THR A 328 17.38 21.69 0.06
N LEU A 329 17.92 22.43 -0.91
CA LEU A 329 19.30 22.33 -1.37
C LEU A 329 20.11 23.57 -0.95
N SER A 330 21.40 23.39 -0.69
CA SER A 330 22.37 24.45 -0.48
C SER A 330 23.68 24.08 -1.14
N ASN A 331 24.23 25.00 -1.94
CA ASN A 331 25.48 24.82 -2.68
C ASN A 331 25.61 23.45 -3.39
N CYS A 332 24.50 22.97 -3.96
CA CYS A 332 24.38 21.75 -4.76
C CYS A 332 23.26 21.98 -5.78
N ALA A 333 23.10 21.10 -6.77
CA ALA A 333 22.09 21.30 -7.81
C ALA A 333 21.43 20.00 -8.26
N VAL A 334 20.20 20.12 -8.76
CA VAL A 334 19.50 19.00 -9.40
C VAL A 334 20.02 18.83 -10.82
N ARG A 335 20.35 17.59 -11.22
CA ARG A 335 20.65 17.25 -12.61
C ARG A 335 19.83 16.05 -13.07
N ALA A 336 19.63 15.95 -14.39
CA ALA A 336 19.10 14.74 -14.99
C ALA A 336 20.16 13.63 -14.97
N ALA A 337 19.72 12.40 -14.74
CA ALA A 337 20.58 11.23 -14.74
C ALA A 337 19.81 9.99 -15.21
N PRO A 338 20.45 9.05 -15.94
CA PRO A 338 19.81 7.82 -16.37
C PRO A 338 19.68 6.82 -15.21
N ASN A 339 18.73 5.90 -15.33
CA ASN A 339 18.52 4.78 -14.39
C ASN A 339 18.24 5.20 -12.93
N THR A 340 17.76 6.42 -12.74
CA THR A 340 17.38 6.98 -11.44
C THR A 340 15.89 6.93 -11.24
N SER A 341 15.51 7.11 -9.99
CA SER A 341 14.16 7.46 -9.63
C SER A 341 13.79 8.81 -10.27
N GLN A 342 12.69 8.87 -11.03
CA GLN A 342 12.22 10.09 -11.73
C GLN A 342 13.18 10.75 -12.74
N GLY A 343 14.34 10.17 -13.01
CA GLY A 343 15.30 10.73 -13.98
C GLY A 343 16.11 11.91 -13.45
N GLN A 344 16.07 12.20 -12.14
CA GLN A 344 16.73 13.36 -11.53
C GLN A 344 17.44 12.96 -10.23
N VAL A 345 18.50 13.71 -9.88
CA VAL A 345 19.29 13.52 -8.66
C VAL A 345 19.77 14.84 -8.11
N VAL A 346 20.13 14.87 -6.84
CA VAL A 346 20.94 15.96 -6.27
C VAL A 346 22.41 15.65 -6.46
N ALA A 347 23.08 16.51 -7.21
CA ALA A 347 24.48 16.45 -7.56
C ALA A 347 25.25 17.67 -7.03
N TYR A 348 26.56 17.65 -7.24
CA TYR A 348 27.47 18.73 -6.83
C TYR A 348 27.44 18.99 -5.31
N ILE A 349 27.33 17.91 -4.52
CA ILE A 349 27.42 17.98 -3.05
C ILE A 349 28.91 17.98 -2.67
N ASP A 350 29.64 19.01 -3.12
CA ASP A 350 31.10 18.96 -3.29
C ASP A 350 31.88 19.85 -2.32
N HIS A 351 31.20 20.79 -1.65
CA HIS A 351 31.81 21.77 -0.76
C HIS A 351 31.33 21.55 0.68
N ALA A 352 32.11 22.02 1.65
CA ALA A 352 31.77 21.84 3.08
C ALA A 352 30.39 22.43 3.47
N ASP A 353 29.87 23.39 2.70
CA ASP A 353 28.55 24.00 2.86
C ASP A 353 27.50 23.46 1.85
N SER A 354 27.85 22.44 1.06
CA SER A 354 26.94 21.71 0.20
C SER A 354 26.11 20.70 1.00
N TRP A 355 24.78 20.82 0.96
CA TRP A 355 23.89 19.88 1.63
C TRP A 355 22.51 19.78 0.99
N VAL A 356 21.83 18.66 1.27
CA VAL A 356 20.41 18.44 0.94
C VAL A 356 19.63 18.00 2.18
N ASP A 357 18.50 18.67 2.41
CA ASP A 357 17.49 18.30 3.40
C ASP A 357 16.36 17.51 2.75
N VAL A 358 16.14 16.28 3.22
CA VAL A 358 14.98 15.47 2.84
C VAL A 358 14.02 15.35 4.02
N THR A 359 12.77 15.74 3.81
CA THR A 359 11.72 15.64 4.84
C THR A 359 11.04 14.28 4.77
N VAL A 360 11.10 13.50 5.86
CA VAL A 360 10.55 12.15 5.95
C VAL A 360 9.54 12.04 7.10
N PHE A 361 8.52 11.19 6.94
CA PHE A 361 7.53 10.94 7.98
C PHE A 361 7.79 9.62 8.72
N ALA A 362 7.67 9.65 10.05
CA ALA A 362 7.69 8.47 10.89
C ALA A 362 6.37 8.35 11.67
N PRO A 363 5.62 7.24 11.56
CA PRO A 363 4.33 7.07 12.24
C PRO A 363 4.44 7.01 13.77
N ARG A 364 5.62 6.68 14.30
CA ARG A 364 5.91 6.65 15.74
C ARG A 364 7.36 7.09 15.97
N ALA A 365 7.67 7.55 17.18
CA ALA A 365 9.07 7.78 17.54
C ALA A 365 9.79 6.42 17.68
N GLY A 366 11.05 6.34 17.25
CA GLY A 366 11.83 5.11 17.38
C GLY A 366 13.02 5.01 16.44
N GLY A 367 13.66 3.84 16.45
CA GLY A 367 14.70 3.49 15.48
C GLY A 367 14.10 3.12 14.13
N TYR A 368 14.67 3.67 13.06
CA TYR A 368 14.30 3.42 11.67
C TYR A 368 15.56 3.14 10.86
N ARG A 369 15.42 2.35 9.78
CA ARG A 369 16.49 2.22 8.78
C ARG A 369 16.17 3.09 7.59
N VAL A 370 17.07 4.01 7.27
CA VAL A 370 17.01 4.85 6.08
C VAL A 370 17.91 4.23 5.02
N HIS A 371 17.35 3.94 3.86
CA HIS A 371 18.08 3.48 2.69
C HIS A 371 18.35 4.67 1.76
N VAL A 372 19.62 5.03 1.61
CA VAL A 372 20.05 6.16 0.78
C VAL A 372 20.49 5.63 -0.57
N ALA A 373 19.78 5.99 -1.64
CA ALA A 373 20.17 5.69 -3.00
C ALA A 373 21.18 6.73 -3.50
N TYR A 374 22.33 6.25 -3.99
CA TYR A 374 23.47 7.07 -4.33
C TYR A 374 24.25 6.51 -5.53
N ALA A 375 25.06 7.37 -6.13
CA ALA A 375 26.18 6.97 -6.98
C ALA A 375 27.45 7.71 -6.52
N ALA A 376 28.58 7.02 -6.53
CA ALA A 376 29.90 7.58 -6.23
C ALA A 376 30.88 7.03 -7.27
N GLY A 377 31.54 7.90 -8.04
CA GLY A 377 32.35 7.49 -9.19
C GLY A 377 33.83 7.86 -9.11
N TYR A 378 34.33 8.32 -7.97
CA TYR A 378 35.74 8.66 -7.78
C TYR A 378 36.24 8.17 -6.41
N GLY A 379 36.14 6.86 -6.19
CA GLY A 379 36.41 6.21 -4.91
C GLY A 379 35.30 6.40 -3.87
N ASP A 380 35.41 5.67 -2.77
CA ASP A 380 34.45 5.75 -1.66
C ASP A 380 34.27 7.18 -1.17
N ALA A 381 33.04 7.67 -1.16
CA ALA A 381 32.67 9.02 -0.75
C ALA A 381 31.90 9.03 0.58
N GLN A 382 31.78 10.19 1.21
CA GLN A 382 31.11 10.33 2.49
C GLN A 382 30.32 11.62 2.60
N HIS A 383 29.15 11.53 3.23
CA HIS A 383 28.39 12.66 3.77
C HIS A 383 28.27 12.53 5.28
N THR A 384 28.07 13.65 5.97
CA THR A 384 27.46 13.63 7.31
C THR A 384 25.93 13.65 7.18
N LEU A 385 25.26 12.85 8.01
CA LEU A 385 23.81 12.82 8.17
C LEU A 385 23.44 13.38 9.54
N THR A 386 22.63 14.44 9.57
CA THR A 386 21.95 14.88 10.80
C THR A 386 20.46 14.61 10.72
N VAL A 387 19.84 14.30 11.86
CA VAL A 387 18.39 14.12 11.99
C VAL A 387 17.87 15.26 12.87
N ASN A 388 17.00 16.11 12.33
CA ASN A 388 16.47 17.27 13.04
C ASN A 388 17.55 18.15 13.68
N GLY A 389 18.71 18.30 13.02
CA GLY A 389 19.86 19.07 13.53
C GLY A 389 20.62 18.43 14.68
N ALA A 390 20.37 17.16 15.01
CA ALA A 390 21.13 16.41 16.01
C ALA A 390 22.58 16.13 15.56
N ASN A 391 23.37 15.53 16.45
CA ASN A 391 24.78 15.20 16.19
C ASN A 391 24.95 14.41 14.88
N PRO A 392 25.91 14.79 14.02
CA PRO A 392 26.12 14.16 12.73
C PRO A 392 26.62 12.73 12.87
N LYS A 393 26.15 11.86 11.98
CA LYS A 393 26.69 10.52 11.72
C LYS A 393 27.37 10.51 10.35
N VAL A 394 28.44 9.73 10.18
CA VAL A 394 29.04 9.55 8.85
C VAL A 394 28.28 8.49 8.07
N VAL A 395 27.91 8.79 6.83
CA VAL A 395 27.39 7.85 5.85
C VAL A 395 28.46 7.66 4.78
N THR A 396 28.92 6.42 4.62
CA THR A 396 29.93 6.05 3.62
C THR A 396 29.25 5.43 2.40
N TYR A 397 29.68 5.85 1.23
CA TYR A 397 29.20 5.47 -0.09
C TYR A 397 30.33 4.75 -0.84
N PRO A 398 30.33 3.41 -0.90
CA PRO A 398 31.30 2.67 -1.71
C PRO A 398 31.34 3.12 -3.17
N ASP A 399 32.52 3.11 -3.79
CA ASP A 399 32.64 3.38 -5.23
C ASP A 399 31.83 2.38 -6.05
N THR A 400 30.97 2.92 -6.89
CA THR A 400 30.06 2.16 -7.76
C THR A 400 30.20 2.55 -9.22
N GLY A 401 30.95 3.61 -9.52
CA GLY A 401 30.91 4.32 -10.79
C GLY A 401 29.80 5.36 -10.86
N TRP A 402 30.00 6.40 -11.67
CA TRP A 402 28.97 7.40 -11.93
C TRP A 402 27.77 6.79 -12.68
N ASP A 403 26.57 7.24 -12.32
CA ASP A 403 25.29 6.75 -12.83
C ASP A 403 25.03 5.24 -12.61
N VAL A 404 25.74 4.62 -11.66
CA VAL A 404 25.50 3.25 -11.18
C VAL A 404 24.92 3.30 -9.78
N TRP A 405 23.58 3.33 -9.72
CA TRP A 405 22.85 3.58 -8.47
C TRP A 405 22.82 2.36 -7.54
N ARG A 406 23.23 2.56 -6.30
CA ARG A 406 23.16 1.57 -5.20
C ARG A 406 22.50 2.19 -3.98
N GLN A 407 22.18 1.35 -2.99
CA GLN A 407 21.68 1.81 -1.70
C GLN A 407 22.66 1.47 -0.58
N VAL A 408 22.83 2.40 0.36
CA VAL A 408 23.39 2.12 1.70
C VAL A 408 22.32 2.33 2.75
N GLY A 409 22.29 1.48 3.78
CA GLY A 409 21.36 1.62 4.89
C GLY A 409 22.03 2.25 6.10
N VAL A 410 21.40 3.27 6.68
CA VAL A 410 21.84 3.96 7.90
C VAL A 410 20.72 3.93 8.94
N ASP A 411 21.08 3.54 10.17
CA ASP A 411 20.11 3.50 11.27
C ASP A 411 20.02 4.87 11.95
N VAL A 412 18.80 5.38 12.07
CA VAL A 412 18.46 6.69 12.62
C VAL A 412 17.40 6.57 13.70
N THR A 413 17.30 7.57 14.55
CA THR A 413 16.18 7.72 15.49
C THR A 413 15.32 8.87 15.01
N LEU A 414 14.05 8.60 14.71
CA LEU A 414 13.09 9.59 14.24
C LEU A 414 12.09 9.92 15.36
N ASN A 415 11.66 11.17 15.42
CA ASN A 415 10.49 11.59 16.18
C ASN A 415 9.22 11.11 15.47
N ALA A 416 8.12 10.93 16.20
CA ALA A 416 6.82 10.76 15.55
C ALA A 416 6.48 12.02 14.73
N GLY A 417 5.94 11.84 13.51
CA GLY A 417 5.66 12.92 12.58
C GLY A 417 6.77 13.17 11.56
N PHE A 418 6.85 14.39 11.06
CA PHE A 418 7.88 14.78 10.09
C PHE A 418 9.24 15.01 10.75
N ASN A 419 10.29 14.58 10.06
CA ASN A 419 11.68 14.69 10.44
C ASN A 419 12.48 15.19 9.23
N THR A 420 13.56 15.93 9.49
CA THR A 420 14.50 16.39 8.46
C THR A 420 15.77 15.57 8.52
N LEU A 421 16.12 14.93 7.40
CA LEU A 421 17.39 14.26 7.18
C LEU A 421 18.28 15.17 6.35
N ARG A 422 19.36 15.71 6.92
CA ARG A 422 20.34 16.53 6.20
C ARG A 422 21.55 15.71 5.83
N PHE A 423 21.85 15.60 4.54
CA PHE A 423 23.11 15.05 4.03
C PHE A 423 24.03 16.20 3.64
N THR A 424 25.16 16.36 4.32
CA THR A 424 26.17 17.41 4.06
C THR A 424 27.46 16.76 3.57
N HIS A 425 28.12 17.35 2.57
CA HIS A 425 29.42 16.88 2.10
C HIS A 425 30.41 16.65 3.26
N LEU A 426 31.19 15.58 3.18
CA LEU A 426 32.28 15.31 4.11
C LEU A 426 33.59 15.00 3.38
N SER A 427 33.59 14.02 2.48
CA SER A 427 34.77 13.65 1.71
C SER A 427 34.40 13.03 0.36
N ARG A 428 35.14 13.41 -0.69
CA ARG A 428 34.90 13.01 -2.08
C ARG A 428 33.43 13.25 -2.48
N TRP A 429 32.98 12.69 -3.60
CA TRP A 429 31.75 13.12 -4.25
C TRP A 429 30.79 11.95 -4.43
N ALA A 430 29.57 12.14 -3.91
CA ALA A 430 28.44 11.27 -4.15
C ALA A 430 27.22 12.10 -4.53
N GLU A 431 26.39 11.54 -5.40
CA GLU A 431 25.10 12.11 -5.78
C GLU A 431 23.98 11.29 -5.14
N LEU A 432 22.88 11.94 -4.79
CA LEU A 432 21.74 11.30 -4.11
C LEU A 432 20.52 11.28 -5.02
N ASP A 433 19.93 10.11 -5.18
CA ASP A 433 18.69 9.88 -5.93
C ASP A 433 17.48 10.02 -4.98
N PHE A 434 17.39 9.15 -3.97
CA PHE A 434 16.32 9.20 -2.99
C PHE A 434 16.73 8.64 -1.64
N VAL A 435 15.87 8.84 -0.64
CA VAL A 435 15.89 8.09 0.62
C VAL A 435 14.61 7.28 0.78
N GLU A 436 14.73 6.06 1.27
CA GLU A 436 13.62 5.20 1.65
C GLU A 436 13.63 4.98 3.16
N VAL A 437 12.48 5.16 3.81
CA VAL A 437 12.31 4.91 5.25
C VAL A 437 11.49 3.65 5.44
N ALA A 438 12.02 2.72 6.24
CA ALA A 438 11.41 1.42 6.55
C ALA A 438 11.03 1.29 8.03
#